data_AF-A0A959H0K8-F1
#
_entry.id   AF-A0A959H0K8-F1
#
_cell.length_a   1.000
_cell.length_b   1.000
_cell.length_c   1.000
_cell.angle_alpha   90.00
_cell.angle_beta   90.00
_cell.angle_gamma   90.00
#
_symmetry.space_group_name_H-M   'P 1'
#
loop_
_entity.id
_entity.type
_entity.pdbx_description
1 polymer ?
#
loop_
_entity_poly.entity_id
_entity_poly.type
_entity_poly.pdbx_seq_one_letter_code
_entity_poly.pdbx_strand_id
1 'polypeptide(L)'
;MRKYFSFLLALFFASHAAEFSAQSMLVSDAISIRNDYGYEIVGRLRDRILLFRDKYDEFEVQAFDNQLHMSWSREIEDLQKRGVQILSVIGGKNDFSIVHKVRRRSRVVLRV
;
A
#
# COMPACT_ATOMS: atom_id res chain seq x y z
N MET A 1 -1.11 4.50 64.42
CA MET A 1 -0.23 4.22 63.26
C MET A 1 -0.96 3.58 62.07
N ARG A 2 -1.75 2.50 62.26
CA ARG A 2 -2.45 1.80 61.15
C ARG A 2 -3.34 2.69 60.26
N LYS A 3 -4.09 3.64 60.84
CA LYS A 3 -4.98 4.55 60.09
C LYS A 3 -4.24 5.56 59.20
N TYR A 4 -3.08 6.04 59.65
CA TYR A 4 -2.24 6.96 58.88
C TYR A 4 -1.54 6.26 57.72
N PHE A 5 -1.14 5.00 57.92
CA PHE A 5 -0.57 4.17 56.86
C PHE A 5 -1.59 3.89 55.75
N SER A 6 -2.83 3.54 56.11
CA SER A 6 -3.92 3.37 55.13
C SER A 6 -4.23 4.65 54.35
N PHE A 7 -4.15 5.81 55.01
CA PHE A 7 -4.39 7.10 54.37
C PHE A 7 -3.27 7.49 53.38
N LEU A 8 -2.01 7.26 53.74
CA LEU A 8 -0.86 7.47 52.86
C LEU A 8 -0.89 6.53 51.65
N LEU A 9 -1.30 5.28 51.84
CA LEU A 9 -1.45 4.31 50.75
C LEU A 9 -2.53 4.76 49.76
N ALA A 10 -3.67 5.26 50.25
CA ALA A 10 -4.72 5.79 49.39
C ALA A 10 -4.27 7.02 48.57
N LEU A 11 -3.47 7.90 49.17
CA LEU A 11 -2.88 9.07 48.48
C LEU A 11 -1.92 8.67 47.37
N PHE A 12 -1.12 7.62 47.59
CA PHE A 12 -0.20 7.08 46.58
C PHE A 12 -0.94 6.49 45.37
N PHE A 13 -2.04 5.77 45.57
CA PHE A 13 -2.85 5.27 44.45
C PHE A 13 -3.62 6.38 43.74
N ALA A 14 -4.11 7.40 44.46
CA ALA A 14 -4.81 8.53 43.87
C ALA A 14 -3.91 9.40 42.98
N SER A 15 -2.62 9.57 43.34
CA SER A 15 -1.68 10.37 42.54
C SER A 15 -1.27 9.71 41.22
N HIS A 16 -1.39 8.38 41.11
CA HIS A 16 -1.04 7.63 39.89
C HIS A 16 -2.26 7.27 39.02
N ALA A 17 -3.47 7.59 39.45
CA ALA A 17 -4.69 7.30 38.69
C ALA A 17 -4.79 8.10 37.37
N ALA A 18 -4.08 9.24 37.26
CA ALA A 18 -4.09 10.10 36.09
C ALA A 18 -3.05 9.72 35.01
N GLU A 19 -2.15 8.77 35.27
CA GLU A 19 -1.06 8.40 34.36
C GLU A 19 -1.38 7.21 33.44
N PHE A 20 -2.64 6.75 33.42
CA PHE A 20 -3.09 5.77 32.43
C PHE A 20 -3.31 6.42 31.05
N SER A 21 -2.22 6.90 30.45
CA SER A 21 -2.18 7.15 29.01
C SER A 21 -2.16 5.80 28.30
N ALA A 22 -3.34 5.30 27.92
CA ALA A 22 -3.45 4.08 27.14
C ALA A 22 -2.63 4.23 25.85
N GLN A 23 -1.70 3.30 25.62
CA GLN A 23 -0.98 3.23 24.35
C GLN A 23 -1.98 2.92 23.24
N SER A 24 -2.06 3.79 22.23
CA SER A 24 -2.74 3.48 20.99
C SER A 24 -1.78 2.72 20.07
N MET A 25 -2.23 1.57 19.57
CA MET A 25 -1.53 0.81 18.54
C MET A 25 -2.25 1.03 17.22
N LEU A 26 -1.56 1.61 16.25
CA LEU A 26 -2.06 1.73 14.88
C LEU A 26 -1.70 0.44 14.14
N VAL A 27 -2.72 -0.31 13.73
CA VAL A 27 -2.58 -1.50 12.88
C VAL A 27 -3.09 -1.12 11.50
N SER A 28 -2.24 -1.23 10.48
CA SER A 28 -2.67 -1.08 9.10
C SER A 28 -3.41 -2.34 8.65
N ASP A 29 -4.36 -2.18 7.72
CA ASP A 29 -4.94 -3.32 7.04
C ASP A 29 -3.85 -4.14 6.31
N ALA A 30 -4.04 -5.46 6.28
CA ALA A 30 -3.12 -6.34 5.59
C ALA A 30 -3.22 -6.16 4.07
N ILE A 31 -2.08 -6.01 3.40
CA ILE A 31 -1.99 -6.03 1.94
C ILE A 31 -1.69 -7.45 1.49
N SER A 32 -2.59 -8.04 0.70
CA SER A 32 -2.40 -9.39 0.14
C SER A 32 -1.39 -9.37 -1.01
N ILE A 33 -0.17 -9.84 -0.73
CA ILE A 33 0.90 -10.01 -1.71
C ILE A 33 1.04 -11.49 -2.04
N ARG A 34 0.88 -11.82 -3.33
CA ARG A 34 1.13 -13.16 -3.89
C ARG A 34 2.48 -13.21 -4.60
N ASN A 35 3.20 -14.32 -4.52
CA ASN A 35 4.55 -14.44 -5.10
C ASN A 35 4.56 -14.62 -6.62
N ASP A 36 3.43 -15.00 -7.21
CA ASP A 36 3.24 -15.27 -8.63
C ASP A 36 2.84 -14.02 -9.40
N TYR A 37 2.75 -12.87 -8.73
CA TYR A 37 2.46 -11.58 -9.33
C TYR A 37 3.71 -10.73 -9.46
N GLY A 38 3.78 -9.95 -10.54
CA GLY A 38 4.74 -8.85 -10.67
C GLY A 38 4.22 -7.60 -9.95
N TYR A 39 5.11 -6.87 -9.29
CA TYR A 39 4.80 -5.61 -8.61
C TYR A 39 5.79 -4.54 -9.01
N GLU A 40 5.28 -3.36 -9.35
CA GLU A 40 6.11 -2.19 -9.62
C GLU A 40 5.49 -0.95 -8.99
N ILE A 41 6.30 -0.20 -8.23
CA ILE A 41 5.85 1.06 -7.66
C ILE A 41 5.91 2.10 -8.78
N VAL A 42 4.75 2.61 -9.19
CA VAL A 42 4.64 3.66 -10.20
C VAL A 42 5.13 5.00 -9.64
N GLY A 43 4.96 5.21 -8.33
CA GLY A 43 5.36 6.41 -7.62
C GLY A 43 4.18 7.15 -7.01
N ARG A 44 4.35 8.45 -6.74
CA ARG A 44 3.26 9.30 -6.23
C ARG A 44 2.57 10.00 -7.38
N LEU A 45 1.26 9.75 -7.49
CA LEU A 45 0.37 10.54 -8.33
C LEU A 45 -0.49 11.43 -7.43
N ARG A 46 -0.16 12.72 -7.39
CA ARG A 46 -0.75 13.70 -6.45
C ARG A 46 -0.54 13.27 -4.99
N ASP A 47 -1.63 12.95 -4.28
CA ASP A 47 -1.67 12.52 -2.88
C ASP A 47 -1.70 10.99 -2.72
N ARG A 48 -1.60 10.22 -3.82
CA ARG A 48 -1.71 8.77 -3.80
C ARG A 48 -0.41 8.09 -4.20
N ILE A 49 -0.11 6.98 -3.54
CA ILE A 49 0.94 6.05 -3.93
C ILE A 49 0.30 5.02 -4.87
N LEU A 50 0.87 4.85 -6.05
CA LEU A 50 0.37 3.91 -7.05
C LEU A 50 1.25 2.66 -7.13
N LEU A 51 0.59 1.51 -7.11
CA LEU A 51 1.18 0.19 -7.27
C LEU A 51 0.61 -0.47 -8.52
N PHE A 52 1.48 -0.81 -9.46
CA PHE A 52 1.13 -1.65 -10.60
C PHE A 52 1.30 -3.13 -10.23
N ARG A 53 0.33 -3.95 -10.63
CA ARG A 53 0.31 -5.40 -10.42
C ARG A 53 0.13 -6.11 -11.75
N ASP A 54 1.04 -7.04 -12.04
CA ASP A 54 0.94 -8.00 -13.14
C ASP A 54 0.49 -9.33 -12.55
N LYS A 55 -0.80 -9.68 -12.73
CA LYS A 55 -1.45 -10.84 -12.12
C LYS A 55 -1.49 -12.03 -13.07
N TYR A 56 -0.58 -12.09 -14.04
CA TYR A 56 -0.52 -13.10 -15.13
C TYR A 56 -1.67 -13.02 -16.14
N ASP A 57 -2.93 -12.93 -15.70
CA ASP A 57 -4.11 -12.83 -16.57
C ASP A 57 -4.70 -11.43 -16.66
N GLU A 58 -4.39 -10.55 -15.72
CA GLU A 58 -4.84 -9.17 -15.68
C GLU A 58 -3.75 -8.22 -15.17
N PHE A 59 -3.86 -6.95 -15.58
CA PHE A 59 -3.02 -5.87 -15.08
C PHE A 59 -3.87 -4.94 -14.25
N GLU A 60 -3.41 -4.60 -13.05
CA GLU A 60 -4.17 -3.81 -12.08
C GLU A 60 -3.31 -2.65 -11.58
N VAL A 61 -3.92 -1.48 -11.38
CA VAL A 61 -3.32 -0.37 -10.64
C VAL A 61 -4.10 -0.15 -9.36
N GLN A 62 -3.40 -0.14 -8.25
CA GLN A 62 -3.94 0.19 -6.94
C GLN A 62 -3.42 1.54 -6.49
N ALA A 63 -4.30 2.35 -5.93
CA ALA A 63 -3.95 3.60 -5.27
C ALA A 63 -4.09 3.47 -3.77
N PHE A 64 -3.10 3.99 -3.06
CA PHE A 64 -3.05 4.04 -1.62
C PHE A 64 -2.95 5.49 -1.15
N ASP A 65 -3.55 5.81 0.00
CA ASP A 65 -3.33 7.08 0.68
C ASP A 65 -1.95 7.12 1.38
N ASN A 66 -1.64 8.23 2.06
CA ASN A 66 -0.37 8.37 2.78
C ASN A 66 -0.23 7.43 4.00
N GLN A 67 -1.33 6.80 4.41
CA GLN A 67 -1.41 5.84 5.50
C GLN A 67 -1.44 4.39 4.98
N LEU A 68 -1.24 4.20 3.67
CA LEU A 68 -1.28 2.92 2.97
C LEU A 68 -2.64 2.22 3.00
N HIS A 69 -3.74 2.95 3.22
CA HIS A 69 -5.07 2.41 2.97
C HIS A 69 -5.38 2.43 1.48
N MET A 70 -5.87 1.29 0.97
CA MET A 70 -6.29 1.18 -0.42
C MET A 70 -7.47 2.11 -0.68
N SER A 71 -7.28 3.05 -1.59
CA SER A 71 -8.26 4.07 -1.97
C SER A 71 -9.13 3.61 -3.12
N TRP A 72 -8.50 3.02 -4.14
CA TRP A 72 -9.18 2.40 -5.27
C TRP A 72 -8.27 1.37 -5.93
N SER A 73 -8.89 0.49 -6.71
CA SER A 73 -8.24 -0.42 -7.62
C SER A 73 -8.91 -0.34 -9.00
N ARG A 74 -8.12 -0.45 -10.07
CA ARG A 74 -8.61 -0.45 -11.44
C ARG A 74 -7.81 -1.42 -12.31
N GLU A 75 -8.50 -2.28 -13.04
CA GLU A 75 -7.92 -3.10 -14.10
C GLU A 75 -7.56 -2.23 -15.32
N ILE A 76 -6.44 -2.53 -15.99
CA ILE A 76 -6.06 -1.91 -17.26
C ILE A 76 -6.62 -2.73 -18.41
N GLU A 77 -7.78 -2.31 -18.91
CA GLU A 77 -8.51 -3.00 -19.98
C GLU A 77 -7.84 -2.90 -21.36
N ASP A 78 -7.17 -1.78 -21.63
CA ASP A 78 -6.59 -1.47 -22.96
C ASP A 78 -5.29 -2.25 -23.27
N LEU A 79 -4.74 -2.98 -22.28
CA LEU A 79 -3.53 -3.77 -22.48
C LEU A 79 -3.87 -5.18 -22.92
N GLN A 80 -3.33 -5.61 -24.06
CA GLN A 80 -3.55 -6.98 -24.54
C GLN A 80 -3.01 -7.99 -23.52
N LYS A 81 -3.86 -8.88 -23.02
CA LYS A 81 -3.45 -9.89 -22.03
C LYS A 81 -2.46 -10.92 -22.60
N ARG A 82 -2.58 -11.25 -23.90
CA ARG A 82 -1.77 -12.30 -24.53
C ARG A 82 -0.54 -11.76 -25.26
N GLY A 83 0.64 -12.25 -24.88
CA GLY A 83 1.89 -11.97 -25.58
C GLY A 83 2.46 -10.57 -25.34
N VAL A 84 1.91 -9.85 -24.37
CA VAL A 84 2.48 -8.64 -23.79
C VAL A 84 3.40 -9.05 -22.65
N GLN A 85 4.57 -8.43 -22.59
CA GLN A 85 5.46 -8.49 -21.44
C GLN A 85 5.72 -7.06 -20.97
N ILE A 86 5.37 -6.78 -19.72
CA ILE A 86 5.68 -5.52 -19.06
C ILE A 86 7.19 -5.45 -18.84
N LEU A 87 7.80 -4.31 -19.16
CA LEU A 87 9.22 -4.07 -18.98
C LEU A 87 9.48 -3.06 -17.87
N SER A 88 8.65 -2.01 -17.77
CA SER A 88 8.68 -1.04 -16.68
C SER A 88 7.42 -0.18 -16.68
N VAL A 89 7.10 0.40 -15.53
CA VAL A 89 6.12 1.46 -15.35
C VAL A 89 6.84 2.73 -14.92
N ILE A 90 6.66 3.80 -15.68
CA ILE A 90 7.33 5.08 -15.48
C ILE A 90 6.32 6.08 -14.94
N GLY A 91 6.53 6.54 -13.71
CA GLY A 91 5.72 7.60 -13.12
C GLY A 91 5.99 8.97 -13.76
N GLY A 92 4.91 9.70 -14.05
CA GLY A 92 4.94 11.11 -14.46
C GLY A 92 4.38 12.03 -13.37
N LYS A 93 4.14 13.29 -13.72
CA LYS A 93 3.61 14.29 -12.76
C LYS A 93 2.12 14.07 -12.46
N ASN A 94 1.34 13.75 -13.49
CA ASN A 94 -0.11 13.61 -13.45
C ASN A 94 -0.61 12.36 -14.18
N ASP A 95 0.31 11.49 -14.58
CA ASP A 95 0.10 10.29 -15.37
C ASP A 95 1.22 9.29 -15.06
N PHE A 96 1.15 8.15 -15.72
CA PHE A 96 2.24 7.19 -15.79
C PHE A 96 2.19 6.50 -17.16
N SER A 97 3.29 5.89 -17.55
CA SER A 97 3.41 5.16 -18.81
C SER A 97 3.84 3.73 -18.55
N ILE A 98 3.34 2.80 -19.36
CA ILE A 98 3.69 1.37 -19.26
C ILE A 98 4.51 1.00 -20.48
N VAL A 99 5.81 0.82 -20.26
CA VAL A 99 6.71 0.31 -21.28
C VAL A 99 6.53 -1.20 -21.37
N HIS A 100 6.06 -1.67 -22.52
CA HIS A 100 5.76 -3.08 -22.75
C HIS A 100 6.25 -3.53 -24.12
N LYS A 101 6.62 -4.80 -24.23
CA LYS A 101 6.91 -5.42 -25.52
C LYS A 101 5.81 -6.39 -25.92
N VAL A 102 5.49 -6.40 -27.21
CA VAL A 102 4.49 -7.28 -27.81
C VAL A 102 5.14 -8.09 -28.91
N ARG A 103 4.95 -9.41 -28.89
CA ARG A 103 5.37 -10.26 -30.00
C ARG A 103 4.28 -10.31 -31.07
N ARG A 104 4.59 -9.83 -32.28
CA ARG A 104 3.72 -9.94 -33.46
C ARG A 104 4.41 -10.79 -34.52
N ARG A 105 3.93 -12.02 -34.72
CA ARG A 105 4.53 -13.04 -35.60
C ARG A 105 6.00 -13.31 -35.21
N SER A 106 6.95 -12.93 -36.05
CA SER A 106 8.40 -13.07 -35.83
C SER A 106 9.09 -11.81 -35.31
N ARG A 107 8.36 -10.70 -35.10
CA ARG A 107 8.92 -9.42 -34.67
C ARG A 107 8.50 -9.10 -33.23
N VAL A 108 9.41 -8.48 -32.49
CA VAL A 108 9.16 -7.90 -31.16
C VAL A 108 9.01 -6.40 -31.36
N VAL A 109 7.91 -5.82 -30.86
CA VAL A 109 7.64 -4.39 -30.93
C VAL A 109 7.60 -3.85 -29.51
N LEU A 110 8.35 -2.78 -29.26
CA LEU A 110 8.30 -2.01 -28.03
C LEU A 110 7.22 -0.92 -28.15
N ARG A 111 6.42 -0.74 -27.10
CA ARG A 111 5.36 0.26 -27.01
C ARG A 111 5.38 0.91 -25.63
N VAL A 112 4.88 2.14 -25.57
CA VAL A 112 4.69 2.96 -24.37
C VAL A 112 3.25 3.43 -24.36
#